data_AF-A0A563EF60-F1
#
_entry.id   AF-A0A563EF60-F1
#
_cell.length_a   1.000
_cell.length_b   1.000
_cell.length_c   1.000
_cell.angle_alpha   90.00
_cell.angle_beta   90.00
_cell.angle_gamma   90.00
#
_symmetry.space_group_name_H-M   'P 1'
#
loop_
_entity.id
_entity.type
_entity.pdbx_description
1 polymer ?
#
loop_
_entity_poly.entity_id
_entity_poly.type
_entity_poly.pdbx_seq_one_letter_code
_entity_poly.pdbx_strand_id
1 'polypeptide(L)'
;MTPEQRAAELSNIGQAGREFLASHEQFVDKMSAALPAKEFAKVAAQLMVRVPGMVDQPVSARREAESQLSRMLQNPSVAARMLKQGNRAVVVPKSVPMTALPEYSKWKDTQTPDLRPWNEVRGLGGFITAITEENLLGDTTTVGVHESPYPDGYSTTTHEFAHTIHEYGLDPVAKQLITMAFQSKHQQAQKDPYGVEWPDGPPFHVVTGAPVWSYGARNEQEYFAQVTNAYLSTNTGTDPYTGQPRNNGPGWVRQHEPELLRFMERLYGPDPQAVHTAQANPVDKKQAANDMYAGYRAFMVNVGAWSASSSHNTSRSVSRR
;
A
#
# COMPACT_ATOMS: atom_id res chain seq x y z
N MET A 1 -1.67 23.21 20.30
CA MET A 1 -1.27 21.79 20.28
C MET A 1 -0.26 21.60 19.17
N THR A 2 0.94 21.11 19.49
CA THR A 2 1.98 20.81 18.48
C THR A 2 1.58 19.60 17.62
N PRO A 3 2.24 19.36 16.46
CA PRO A 3 2.03 18.14 15.68
C PRO A 3 2.17 16.85 16.50
N GLU A 4 3.18 16.77 17.36
CA GLU A 4 3.50 15.60 18.18
C GLU A 4 2.41 15.37 19.24
N GLN A 5 1.98 16.44 19.90
CA GLN A 5 0.87 16.36 20.86
C GLN A 5 -0.41 15.87 20.18
N ARG A 6 -0.72 16.37 18.98
CA ARG A 6 -1.91 15.95 18.23
C ARG A 6 -1.85 14.47 17.82
N ALA A 7 -0.70 14.02 17.33
CA ALA A 7 -0.48 12.62 16.98
C ALA A 7 -0.64 11.70 18.21
N ALA A 8 -0.14 12.12 19.37
CA ALA A 8 -0.31 11.39 20.62
C ALA A 8 -1.78 11.33 21.05
N GLU A 9 -2.51 12.45 21.00
CA GLU A 9 -3.95 12.49 21.31
C GLU A 9 -4.75 11.55 20.39
N LEU A 10 -4.52 11.61 19.07
CA LEU A 10 -5.20 10.73 18.09
C LEU A 10 -4.87 9.24 18.31
N SER A 11 -3.66 8.94 18.78
CA SER A 11 -3.24 7.57 19.11
C SER A 11 -3.95 7.04 20.37
N ASN A 12 -4.22 7.91 21.33
CA ASN A 12 -4.94 7.58 22.57
C ASN A 12 -6.44 7.40 22.38
N ILE A 13 -7.02 7.96 21.31
CA ILE A 13 -8.43 7.77 20.95
C ILE A 13 -8.61 6.36 20.39
N GLY A 14 -9.57 5.60 20.92
CA GLY A 14 -9.94 4.29 20.38
C GLY A 14 -10.45 4.36 18.93
N GLN A 15 -10.50 3.23 18.23
CA GLN A 15 -10.91 3.18 16.81
C GLN A 15 -12.26 3.86 16.54
N ALA A 16 -13.29 3.58 17.35
CA ALA A 16 -14.61 4.19 17.20
C ALA A 16 -14.58 5.73 17.32
N GLY A 17 -13.75 6.26 18.23
CA GLY A 17 -13.58 7.71 18.38
C GLY A 17 -12.87 8.34 17.19
N ARG A 18 -11.84 7.67 16.64
CA ARG A 18 -11.19 8.12 15.40
C ARG A 18 -12.14 8.09 14.22
N GLU A 19 -12.97 7.06 14.11
CA GLU A 19 -13.98 6.94 13.07
C GLU A 19 -15.01 8.07 13.15
N PHE A 20 -15.51 8.35 14.36
CA PHE A 20 -16.41 9.47 14.61
C PHE A 20 -15.80 10.81 14.15
N LEU A 21 -14.56 11.09 14.56
CA LEU A 21 -13.85 12.31 14.16
C LEU A 21 -13.64 12.38 12.65
N ALA A 22 -13.24 11.27 12.03
CA ALA A 22 -12.97 11.18 10.60
C ALA A 22 -14.23 11.42 9.75
N SER A 23 -15.41 11.04 10.23
CA SER A 23 -16.70 11.30 9.56
C SER A 23 -17.36 12.63 9.97
N HIS A 24 -16.83 13.34 10.98
CA HIS A 24 -17.44 14.58 11.45
C HIS A 24 -17.02 15.76 10.57
N GLU A 25 -17.87 16.13 9.60
CA GLU A 25 -17.56 17.12 8.56
C GLU A 25 -16.99 18.44 9.09
N GLN A 26 -17.62 19.02 10.12
CA GLN A 26 -17.15 20.29 10.70
C GLN A 26 -15.76 20.18 11.30
N PHE A 27 -15.40 19.03 11.88
CA PHE A 27 -14.05 18.81 12.40
C PHE A 27 -13.05 18.66 11.25
N VAL A 28 -13.38 17.87 10.23
CA VAL A 28 -12.52 17.70 9.05
C VAL A 28 -12.27 19.03 8.35
N ASP A 29 -13.31 19.84 8.14
CA ASP A 29 -13.21 21.15 7.47
C ASP A 29 -12.38 22.13 8.31
N LYS A 30 -12.58 22.18 9.64
CA LYS A 30 -11.76 22.99 10.54
C LYS A 30 -10.29 22.57 10.50
N MET A 31 -10.00 21.27 10.51
CA MET A 31 -8.64 20.76 10.45
C MET A 31 -7.98 21.05 9.10
N SER A 32 -8.70 20.85 8.00
CA SER A 32 -8.20 21.15 6.66
C SER A 32 -7.93 22.64 6.45
N ALA A 33 -8.71 23.52 7.08
CA ALA A 33 -8.53 24.97 6.98
C ALA A 33 -7.42 25.50 7.90
N ALA A 34 -7.24 24.89 9.08
CA ALA A 34 -6.32 25.38 10.10
C ALA A 34 -4.89 24.83 9.97
N LEU A 35 -4.70 23.69 9.30
CA LEU A 35 -3.40 23.03 9.21
C LEU A 35 -2.73 23.23 7.85
N PRO A 36 -1.38 23.31 7.81
CA PRO A 36 -0.63 23.12 6.57
C PRO A 36 -0.96 21.78 5.93
N ALA A 37 -0.96 21.71 4.60
CA ALA A 37 -1.34 20.51 3.85
C ALA A 37 -0.61 19.23 4.31
N LYS A 38 0.71 19.31 4.53
CA LYS A 38 1.52 18.20 5.03
C LYS A 38 1.08 17.69 6.40
N GLU A 39 0.67 18.59 7.28
CA GLU A 39 0.22 18.27 8.63
C GLU A 39 -1.20 17.72 8.63
N PHE A 40 -2.07 18.25 7.76
CA PHE A 40 -3.40 17.70 7.56
C PHE A 40 -3.35 16.27 6.98
N ALA A 41 -2.43 16.00 6.04
CA ALA A 41 -2.23 14.67 5.47
C ALA A 41 -1.88 13.61 6.53
N LYS A 42 -1.01 13.95 7.49
CA LYS A 42 -0.67 13.07 8.63
C LYS A 42 -1.88 12.78 9.51
N VAL A 43 -2.67 13.81 9.83
CA VAL A 43 -3.91 13.66 10.60
C VAL A 43 -4.91 12.78 9.86
N ALA A 44 -5.09 13.02 8.55
CA ALA A 44 -5.97 12.21 7.71
C ALA A 44 -5.54 10.75 7.70
N ALA A 45 -4.25 10.46 7.54
CA ALA A 45 -3.72 9.10 7.58
C ALA A 45 -4.00 8.41 8.93
N GLN A 46 -3.74 9.08 10.06
CA GLN A 46 -4.04 8.56 11.40
C GLN A 46 -5.52 8.25 11.63
N LEU A 47 -6.40 9.06 11.04
CA LEU A 47 -7.85 8.87 11.09
C LEU A 47 -8.34 7.76 10.15
N MET A 48 -7.64 7.51 9.03
CA MET A 48 -8.02 6.51 8.04
C MET A 48 -7.51 5.09 8.37
N VAL A 49 -6.35 4.96 8.99
CA VAL A 49 -5.68 3.66 9.20
C VAL A 49 -6.28 2.88 10.37
N ARG A 50 -6.78 1.69 10.03
CA ARG A 50 -7.28 0.67 10.95
C ARG A 50 -6.29 -0.50 11.00
N VAL A 51 -6.01 -0.96 12.22
CA VAL A 51 -5.12 -2.09 12.47
C VAL A 51 -5.87 -3.07 13.38
N PRO A 52 -6.39 -4.18 12.82
CA PRO A 52 -7.03 -5.23 13.60
C PRO A 52 -6.08 -5.81 14.66
N GLY A 53 -6.64 -6.31 15.77
CA GLY A 53 -5.85 -6.91 16.85
C GLY A 53 -5.11 -8.21 16.48
N MET A 54 -5.41 -8.78 15.31
CA MET A 54 -4.77 -9.99 14.77
C MET A 54 -3.49 -9.70 13.96
N VAL A 55 -3.13 -8.43 13.76
CA VAL A 55 -1.88 -8.04 13.07
C VAL A 55 -0.69 -8.38 13.98
N ASP A 56 0.34 -9.00 13.43
CA ASP A 56 1.47 -9.53 14.20
C ASP A 56 2.35 -8.39 14.77
N GLN A 57 2.58 -7.35 13.98
CA GLN A 57 3.37 -6.16 14.35
C GLN A 57 2.54 -4.89 14.24
N PRO A 58 1.51 -4.70 15.09
CA PRO A 58 0.48 -3.68 14.89
C PRO A 58 1.00 -2.25 14.97
N VAL A 59 2.02 -1.98 15.80
CA VAL A 59 2.64 -0.65 15.91
C VAL A 59 3.46 -0.31 14.67
N SER A 60 4.29 -1.25 14.20
CA SER A 60 5.12 -1.06 13.00
C SER A 60 4.26 -0.93 11.75
N ALA A 61 3.27 -1.81 11.60
CA ALA A 61 2.34 -1.79 10.47
C ALA A 61 1.51 -0.50 10.46
N ARG A 62 0.99 -0.04 11.62
CA ARG A 62 0.31 1.25 11.74
C ARG A 62 1.20 2.40 11.26
N ARG A 63 2.41 2.50 11.80
CA ARG A 63 3.32 3.61 11.51
C ARG A 63 3.67 3.67 10.02
N GLU A 64 3.96 2.53 9.40
CA GLU A 64 4.27 2.49 7.97
C GLU A 64 3.03 2.80 7.13
N ALA A 65 1.88 2.20 7.44
CA ALA A 65 0.62 2.51 6.75
C ALA A 65 0.26 4.00 6.82
N GLU A 66 0.37 4.62 8.01
CA GLU A 66 0.11 6.05 8.18
C GLU A 66 1.10 6.91 7.40
N SER A 67 2.37 6.50 7.30
CA SER A 67 3.37 7.22 6.53
C SER A 67 3.12 7.12 5.01
N GLN A 68 2.78 5.92 4.53
CA GLN A 68 2.42 5.66 3.13
C GLN A 68 1.15 6.43 2.72
N LEU A 69 0.11 6.42 3.56
CA LEU A 69 -1.10 7.19 3.28
C LEU A 69 -0.85 8.70 3.38
N SER A 70 -0.05 9.16 4.35
CA SER A 70 0.27 10.58 4.50
C SER A 70 0.93 11.14 3.23
N ARG A 71 1.88 10.41 2.60
CA ARG A 71 2.49 10.87 1.34
C ARG A 71 1.51 10.88 0.15
N MET A 72 0.45 10.09 0.20
CA MET A 72 -0.59 10.06 -0.84
C MET A 72 -1.72 11.08 -0.62
N LEU A 73 -1.88 11.58 0.60
CA LEU A 73 -2.94 12.51 1.02
C LEU A 73 -2.49 13.97 1.07
N GLN A 74 -1.46 14.34 0.30
CA GLN A 74 -0.87 15.68 0.33
C GLN A 74 -1.82 16.77 -0.18
N ASN A 75 -2.79 16.43 -1.03
CA ASN A 75 -3.84 17.34 -1.46
C ASN A 75 -4.96 17.43 -0.40
N PRO A 76 -5.14 18.57 0.29
CA PRO A 76 -6.11 18.67 1.39
C PRO A 76 -7.56 18.44 0.97
N SER A 77 -7.93 18.89 -0.23
CA SER A 77 -9.29 18.72 -0.75
C SER A 77 -9.62 17.25 -1.01
N VAL A 78 -8.67 16.49 -1.57
CA VAL A 78 -8.80 15.04 -1.77
C VAL A 78 -8.88 14.33 -0.41
N ALA A 79 -7.98 14.63 0.52
CA ALA A 79 -7.96 14.01 1.83
C ALA A 79 -9.24 14.29 2.64
N ALA A 80 -9.72 15.54 2.65
CA ALA A 80 -10.95 15.93 3.32
C ALA A 80 -12.18 15.26 2.69
N ARG A 81 -12.25 15.18 1.36
CA ARG A 81 -13.33 14.48 0.65
C ARG A 81 -13.40 13.01 1.06
N MET A 82 -12.27 12.31 1.02
CA MET A 82 -12.20 10.89 1.37
C MET A 82 -12.54 10.63 2.85
N LEU A 83 -12.06 11.48 3.78
CA LEU A 83 -12.41 11.37 5.20
C LEU A 83 -13.91 11.45 5.41
N LYS A 84 -14.54 12.51 4.88
CA LYS A 84 -15.97 12.80 5.01
C LYS A 84 -16.85 11.74 4.34
N GLN A 85 -16.41 11.19 3.20
CA GLN A 85 -17.11 10.08 2.56
C GLN A 85 -17.03 8.79 3.38
N GLY A 86 -16.06 8.64 4.28
CA GLY A 86 -15.90 7.44 5.09
C GLY A 86 -14.87 6.45 4.57
N ASN A 87 -14.02 6.85 3.60
CA ASN A 87 -12.96 5.99 3.10
C ASN A 87 -11.93 5.69 4.19
N ARG A 88 -11.49 4.42 4.27
CA ARG A 88 -10.52 3.95 5.26
C ARG A 88 -9.52 2.99 4.62
N ALA A 89 -8.44 2.70 5.32
CA ALA A 89 -7.52 1.62 4.97
C ALA A 89 -7.37 0.66 6.16
N VAL A 90 -7.46 -0.63 5.90
CA VAL A 90 -7.36 -1.69 6.90
C VAL A 90 -6.10 -2.51 6.62
N VAL A 91 -5.25 -2.64 7.64
CA VAL A 91 -4.11 -3.55 7.59
C VAL A 91 -4.63 -4.99 7.67
N VAL A 92 -4.41 -5.76 6.61
CA VAL A 92 -4.70 -7.19 6.56
C VAL A 92 -3.52 -7.93 7.20
N PRO A 93 -3.75 -8.74 8.26
CA PRO A 93 -2.69 -9.55 8.86
C PRO A 93 -2.05 -10.48 7.83
N LYS A 94 -0.73 -10.70 7.96
CA LYS A 94 0.00 -11.57 7.02
C LYS A 94 -0.39 -13.04 7.10
N SER A 95 -1.02 -13.45 8.21
CA SER A 95 -1.43 -14.83 8.50
C SER A 95 -2.93 -15.10 8.36
N VAL A 96 -3.72 -14.09 7.98
CA VAL A 96 -5.18 -14.15 7.94
C VAL A 96 -5.70 -13.76 6.55
N PRO A 97 -6.62 -14.53 5.95
CA PRO A 97 -7.31 -14.13 4.72
C PRO A 97 -7.99 -12.77 4.87
N MET A 98 -7.89 -11.92 3.85
CA MET A 98 -8.57 -10.62 3.83
C MET A 98 -10.07 -10.76 4.10
N THR A 99 -10.70 -11.78 3.50
CA THR A 99 -12.13 -12.12 3.64
C THR A 99 -12.54 -12.58 5.04
N ALA A 100 -11.60 -12.84 5.95
CA ALA A 100 -11.92 -13.10 7.36
C ALA A 100 -12.19 -11.81 8.16
N LEU A 101 -11.83 -10.64 7.62
CA LEU A 101 -12.13 -9.35 8.23
C LEU A 101 -13.58 -8.93 7.93
N PRO A 102 -14.29 -8.29 8.88
CA PRO A 102 -15.68 -7.88 8.69
C PRO A 102 -15.93 -7.07 7.42
N GLU A 103 -15.00 -6.17 7.08
CA GLU A 103 -15.09 -5.28 5.92
C GLU A 103 -15.13 -6.01 4.58
N TYR A 104 -14.54 -7.21 4.51
CA TYR A 104 -14.37 -7.98 3.27
C TYR A 104 -15.09 -9.33 3.30
N SER A 105 -15.79 -9.64 4.39
CA SER A 105 -16.49 -10.92 4.63
C SER A 105 -17.49 -11.31 3.54
N LYS A 106 -18.07 -10.34 2.84
CA LYS A 106 -18.99 -10.58 1.72
C LYS A 106 -18.36 -11.31 0.53
N TRP A 107 -17.03 -11.30 0.41
CA TRP A 107 -16.28 -11.97 -0.65
C TRP A 107 -15.73 -13.33 -0.22
N LYS A 108 -16.03 -13.76 1.00
CA LYS A 108 -15.57 -15.05 1.50
C LYS A 108 -16.13 -16.17 0.62
N ASP A 109 -15.23 -17.08 0.21
CA ASP A 109 -15.54 -18.25 -0.60
C ASP A 109 -16.12 -17.91 -2.00
N THR A 110 -15.90 -16.69 -2.49
CA THR A 110 -16.23 -16.28 -3.86
C THR A 110 -14.97 -16.11 -4.73
N GLN A 111 -15.14 -15.88 -6.02
CA GLN A 111 -14.06 -15.63 -6.97
C GLN A 111 -14.05 -14.18 -7.48
N THR A 112 -12.86 -13.70 -7.82
CA THR A 112 -12.69 -12.47 -8.59
C THR A 112 -13.17 -12.66 -10.04
N PRO A 113 -13.37 -11.59 -10.83
CA PRO A 113 -13.75 -11.72 -12.24
C PRO A 113 -12.74 -12.51 -13.08
N ASP A 114 -11.46 -12.52 -12.69
CA ASP A 114 -10.38 -13.32 -13.30
C ASP A 114 -10.19 -14.70 -12.64
N LEU A 115 -11.22 -15.19 -11.91
CA LEU A 115 -11.33 -16.54 -11.35
C LEU A 115 -10.37 -16.88 -10.21
N ARG A 116 -9.67 -15.89 -9.63
CA ARG A 116 -8.87 -16.10 -8.42
C ARG A 116 -9.79 -16.20 -7.19
N PRO A 117 -9.50 -17.08 -6.22
CA PRO A 117 -10.24 -17.10 -4.97
C PRO A 117 -10.02 -15.82 -4.18
N TRP A 118 -11.10 -15.13 -3.77
CA TRP A 118 -10.98 -13.90 -2.96
C TRP A 118 -10.27 -14.13 -1.62
N ASN A 119 -10.33 -15.36 -1.09
CA ASN A 119 -9.63 -15.74 0.13
C ASN A 119 -8.09 -15.66 0.00
N GLU A 120 -7.56 -15.69 -1.22
CA GLU A 120 -6.12 -15.64 -1.50
C GLU A 120 -5.66 -14.26 -1.98
N VAL A 121 -6.58 -13.35 -2.29
CA VAL A 121 -6.26 -12.01 -2.77
C VAL A 121 -5.59 -11.20 -1.64
N ARG A 122 -4.42 -10.63 -1.97
CA ARG A 122 -3.59 -9.83 -1.06
C ARG A 122 -3.56 -8.37 -1.51
N GLY A 123 -4.54 -7.59 -1.06
CA GLY A 123 -4.70 -6.18 -1.42
C GLY A 123 -5.96 -5.93 -2.25
N LEU A 124 -6.60 -4.78 -1.99
CA LEU A 124 -7.82 -4.39 -2.69
C LEU A 124 -8.05 -2.88 -2.55
N GLY A 125 -8.10 -2.19 -3.67
CA GLY A 125 -8.66 -0.85 -3.79
C GLY A 125 -10.17 -0.83 -3.61
N GLY A 126 -10.73 0.32 -3.25
CA GLY A 126 -12.17 0.48 -3.06
C GLY A 126 -12.50 1.30 -1.83
N PHE A 127 -13.77 1.35 -1.46
CA PHE A 127 -14.24 2.26 -0.41
C PHE A 127 -13.48 2.10 0.91
N ILE A 128 -13.16 0.85 1.29
CA ILE A 128 -12.22 0.51 2.36
C ILE A 128 -11.06 -0.25 1.74
N THR A 129 -9.88 0.37 1.70
CA THR A 129 -8.68 -0.21 1.06
C THR A 129 -8.11 -1.30 1.95
N ALA A 130 -7.81 -2.47 1.38
CA ALA A 130 -7.05 -3.51 2.05
C ALA A 130 -5.56 -3.33 1.73
N ILE A 131 -4.75 -3.10 2.75
CA ILE A 131 -3.29 -2.96 2.65
C ILE A 131 -2.66 -4.06 3.49
N THR A 132 -1.61 -4.71 3.00
CA THR A 132 -1.16 -5.96 3.63
C THR A 132 0.05 -5.76 4.54
N GLU A 133 0.02 -6.41 5.71
CA GLU A 133 1.10 -6.32 6.71
C GLU A 133 2.45 -6.74 6.13
N GLU A 134 2.47 -7.81 5.33
CA GLU A 134 3.70 -8.33 4.73
C GLU A 134 4.34 -7.32 3.77
N ASN A 135 3.55 -6.60 2.97
CA ASN A 135 4.09 -5.60 2.04
C ASN A 135 4.51 -4.30 2.76
N LEU A 136 3.84 -3.94 3.86
CA LEU A 136 4.25 -2.80 4.68
C LEU A 136 5.62 -3.06 5.32
N LEU A 137 5.89 -4.30 5.76
CA LEU A 137 7.02 -4.61 6.62
C LEU A 137 8.15 -5.39 5.93
N GLY A 138 8.00 -5.73 4.65
CA GLY A 138 8.99 -6.54 3.92
C GLY A 138 9.00 -8.00 4.40
N ASP A 139 7.84 -8.55 4.72
CA ASP A 139 7.66 -9.90 5.26
C ASP A 139 6.98 -10.83 4.23
N THR A 140 6.73 -12.08 4.63
CA THR A 140 6.01 -13.09 3.84
C THR A 140 4.59 -13.28 4.38
N THR A 141 3.70 -13.87 3.58
CA THR A 141 2.34 -14.24 3.99
C THR A 141 2.17 -15.76 4.03
N THR A 142 1.30 -16.25 4.93
CA THR A 142 0.89 -17.67 4.95
C THR A 142 -0.45 -17.89 4.24
N VAL A 143 -0.94 -16.89 3.50
CA VAL A 143 -2.24 -16.90 2.83
C VAL A 143 -2.04 -16.95 1.32
N GLY A 144 -2.71 -17.91 0.68
CA GLY A 144 -2.60 -18.13 -0.76
C GLY A 144 -1.39 -18.97 -1.15
N VAL A 145 -1.24 -19.22 -2.45
CA VAL A 145 -0.21 -20.10 -3.02
C VAL A 145 1.17 -19.45 -3.18
N HIS A 146 1.27 -18.14 -2.93
CA HIS A 146 2.51 -17.38 -3.07
C HIS A 146 3.05 -16.97 -1.70
N GLU A 147 3.90 -17.82 -1.12
CA GLU A 147 4.64 -17.50 0.11
C GLU A 147 5.77 -16.48 -0.13
N SER A 148 6.12 -16.23 -1.41
CA SER A 148 7.15 -15.26 -1.77
C SER A 148 6.66 -13.82 -1.59
N PRO A 149 7.48 -12.94 -0.99
CA PRO A 149 7.12 -11.54 -0.85
C PRO A 149 7.06 -10.86 -2.23
N TYR A 150 6.31 -9.78 -2.32
CA TYR A 150 6.43 -8.86 -3.45
C TYR A 150 7.88 -8.37 -3.60
N PRO A 151 8.32 -7.94 -4.80
CA PRO A 151 9.67 -7.43 -4.99
C PRO A 151 10.03 -6.33 -4.00
N ASP A 152 11.28 -6.34 -3.52
CA ASP A 152 11.82 -5.32 -2.61
C ASP A 152 11.63 -3.92 -3.22
N GLY A 153 11.05 -2.98 -2.48
CA GLY A 153 10.68 -1.65 -2.98
C GLY A 153 9.29 -1.50 -3.61
N TYR A 154 8.58 -2.59 -3.93
CA TYR A 154 7.27 -2.53 -4.58
C TYR A 154 6.17 -2.39 -3.54
N SER A 155 5.34 -1.35 -3.66
CA SER A 155 4.25 -1.11 -2.70
C SER A 155 2.89 -1.44 -3.29
N THR A 156 2.27 -2.51 -2.79
CA THR A 156 0.84 -2.76 -3.00
C THR A 156 0.00 -1.73 -2.25
N THR A 157 0.47 -1.26 -1.09
CA THR A 157 -0.24 -0.23 -0.31
C THR A 157 -0.52 1.03 -1.14
N THR A 158 0.48 1.57 -1.84
CA THR A 158 0.26 2.76 -2.66
C THR A 158 -0.43 2.49 -3.97
N HIS A 159 -0.33 1.27 -4.49
CA HIS A 159 -1.12 0.83 -5.63
C HIS A 159 -2.63 0.80 -5.29
N GLU A 160 -3.00 0.04 -4.25
CA GLU A 160 -4.41 -0.13 -3.87
C GLU A 160 -5.04 1.16 -3.36
N PHE A 161 -4.27 1.98 -2.62
CA PHE A 161 -4.79 3.27 -2.18
C PHE A 161 -4.91 4.27 -3.32
N ALA A 162 -4.15 4.13 -4.41
CA ALA A 162 -4.32 4.95 -5.61
C ALA A 162 -5.65 4.64 -6.30
N HIS A 163 -6.07 3.37 -6.36
CA HIS A 163 -7.42 3.01 -6.82
C HIS A 163 -8.52 3.70 -5.98
N THR A 164 -8.33 3.74 -4.66
CA THR A 164 -9.27 4.41 -3.75
C THR A 164 -9.29 5.93 -3.92
N ILE A 165 -8.12 6.56 -4.08
CA ILE A 165 -8.02 7.99 -4.43
C ILE A 165 -8.69 8.26 -5.76
N HIS A 166 -8.41 7.45 -6.78
CA HIS A 166 -9.02 7.57 -8.09
C HIS A 166 -10.54 7.58 -7.95
N GLU A 167 -11.10 6.58 -7.29
CA GLU A 167 -12.54 6.39 -7.27
C GLU A 167 -13.29 7.40 -6.41
N TYR A 168 -12.77 7.74 -5.22
CA TYR A 168 -13.50 8.52 -4.21
C TYR A 168 -12.88 9.89 -3.92
N GLY A 169 -11.59 10.04 -4.20
CA GLY A 169 -10.82 11.24 -3.93
C GLY A 169 -10.83 12.25 -5.09
N LEU A 170 -10.76 11.79 -6.34
CA LEU A 170 -10.65 12.65 -7.51
C LEU A 170 -12.00 13.21 -7.97
N ASP A 171 -11.98 14.43 -8.51
CA ASP A 171 -13.14 14.99 -9.21
C ASP A 171 -13.23 14.48 -10.66
N PRO A 172 -14.37 14.66 -11.35
CA PRO A 172 -14.54 14.19 -12.72
C PRO A 172 -13.52 14.74 -13.72
N VAL A 173 -12.99 15.95 -13.50
CA VAL A 173 -12.00 16.57 -14.40
C VAL A 173 -10.66 15.84 -14.27
N ALA A 174 -10.24 15.53 -13.04
CA ALA A 174 -9.04 14.74 -12.79
C ALA A 174 -9.16 13.30 -13.33
N LYS A 175 -10.31 12.65 -13.14
CA LYS A 175 -10.58 11.32 -13.74
C LYS A 175 -10.48 11.37 -15.27
N GLN A 176 -11.11 12.36 -15.90
CA GLN A 176 -11.06 12.53 -17.35
C GLN A 176 -9.63 12.77 -17.87
N LEU A 177 -8.81 13.53 -17.14
CA LEU A 177 -7.40 13.74 -17.49
C LEU A 177 -6.62 12.40 -17.53
N ILE A 178 -6.85 11.53 -16.54
CA ILE A 178 -6.24 10.19 -16.48
C ILE A 178 -6.70 9.33 -17.66
N THR A 179 -8.01 9.29 -17.93
CA THR A 179 -8.59 8.58 -19.07
C THR A 179 -7.96 9.04 -20.39
N MET A 180 -7.84 10.35 -20.60
CA MET A 180 -7.26 10.89 -21.84
C MET A 180 -5.77 10.54 -21.98
N ALA A 181 -4.99 10.65 -20.91
CA ALA A 181 -3.58 10.27 -20.92
C ALA A 181 -3.40 8.78 -21.22
N PHE A 182 -4.20 7.92 -20.58
CA PHE A 182 -4.21 6.47 -20.84
C PHE A 182 -4.54 6.17 -22.31
N GLN A 183 -5.63 6.74 -22.82
CA GLN A 183 -6.07 6.51 -24.20
C GLN A 183 -5.05 7.01 -25.23
N SER A 184 -4.44 8.17 -25.00
CA SER A 184 -3.37 8.72 -25.84
C SER A 184 -2.19 7.74 -25.91
N LYS A 185 -1.73 7.25 -24.75
CA LYS A 185 -0.61 6.31 -24.65
C LYS A 185 -0.93 4.96 -25.29
N HIS A 186 -2.15 4.46 -25.08
CA HIS A 186 -2.62 3.23 -25.69
C HIS A 186 -2.69 3.33 -27.22
N GLN A 187 -3.17 4.45 -27.77
CA GLN A 187 -3.19 4.69 -29.22
C GLN A 187 -1.79 4.78 -29.81
N GLN A 188 -0.82 5.35 -29.08
CA GLN A 188 0.59 5.37 -29.50
C GLN A 188 1.16 3.95 -29.52
N ALA A 189 0.93 3.15 -28.46
CA ALA A 189 1.43 1.78 -28.36
C ALA A 189 0.80 0.84 -29.40
N GLN A 190 -0.43 1.10 -29.86
CA GLN A 190 -1.03 0.37 -30.98
C GLN A 190 -0.33 0.63 -32.32
N LYS A 191 0.29 1.80 -32.49
CA LYS A 191 1.04 2.17 -33.71
C LYS A 191 2.49 1.71 -33.64
N ASP A 192 3.11 1.86 -32.47
CA ASP A 192 4.47 1.45 -32.19
C ASP A 192 4.56 0.85 -30.78
N PRO A 193 4.34 -0.46 -30.63
CA PRO A 193 4.38 -1.11 -29.32
C PRO A 193 5.78 -1.14 -28.72
N TYR A 194 6.85 -0.91 -29.48
CA TYR A 194 8.23 -0.95 -28.96
C TYR A 194 8.73 0.43 -28.54
N GLY A 195 8.11 1.51 -29.05
CA GLY A 195 8.50 2.89 -28.77
C GLY A 195 7.79 3.54 -27.58
N VAL A 196 6.83 2.86 -26.92
CA VAL A 196 6.05 3.43 -25.81
C VAL A 196 6.43 2.81 -24.47
N GLU A 197 7.00 3.64 -23.60
CA GLU A 197 7.36 3.30 -22.23
C GLU A 197 6.16 3.43 -21.28
N TRP A 198 5.68 2.31 -20.75
CA TRP A 198 4.68 2.27 -19.68
C TRP A 198 5.34 2.21 -18.31
N PRO A 199 4.62 2.51 -17.20
CA PRO A 199 5.17 2.36 -15.85
C PRO A 199 5.70 0.96 -15.58
N ASP A 200 5.08 -0.05 -16.18
CA ASP A 200 5.45 -1.46 -16.06
C ASP A 200 6.37 -1.95 -17.20
N GLY A 201 7.03 -1.02 -17.88
CA GLY A 201 7.89 -1.29 -19.01
C GLY A 201 7.13 -1.53 -20.32
N PRO A 202 7.86 -1.72 -21.42
CA PRO A 202 7.28 -1.82 -22.77
C PRO A 202 6.29 -2.98 -22.94
N PRO A 203 5.27 -2.86 -23.82
CA PRO A 203 4.21 -3.84 -24.03
C PRO A 203 4.64 -5.01 -24.95
N PHE A 204 5.75 -5.66 -24.62
CA PHE A 204 6.19 -6.90 -25.26
C PHE A 204 6.89 -7.83 -24.28
N HIS A 205 6.68 -9.13 -24.46
CA HIS A 205 7.24 -10.14 -23.57
C HIS A 205 8.76 -10.25 -23.78
N VAL A 206 9.53 -10.14 -22.70
CA VAL A 206 11.00 -10.05 -22.74
C VAL A 206 11.67 -11.28 -23.38
N VAL A 207 11.08 -12.47 -23.18
CA VAL A 207 11.61 -13.72 -23.74
C VAL A 207 11.19 -13.97 -25.19
N THR A 208 9.89 -13.87 -25.50
CA THR A 208 9.36 -14.26 -26.81
C THR A 208 9.36 -13.12 -27.82
N GLY A 209 9.52 -11.87 -27.37
CA GLY A 209 9.36 -10.67 -28.18
C GLY A 209 7.93 -10.41 -28.65
N ALA A 210 6.96 -11.26 -28.25
CA ALA A 210 5.58 -11.12 -28.68
C ALA A 210 4.94 -9.88 -28.02
N PRO A 211 4.13 -9.09 -28.76
CA PRO A 211 3.36 -8.00 -28.18
C PRO A 211 2.40 -8.52 -27.09
N VAL A 212 2.44 -7.89 -25.92
CA VAL A 212 1.54 -8.16 -24.80
C VAL A 212 1.48 -6.95 -23.89
N TRP A 213 0.28 -6.57 -23.47
CA TRP A 213 0.10 -5.43 -22.56
C TRP A 213 0.74 -5.71 -21.20
N SER A 214 1.61 -4.80 -20.76
CA SER A 214 2.06 -4.72 -19.37
C SER A 214 0.89 -4.38 -18.45
N TYR A 215 1.05 -4.62 -17.14
CA TYR A 215 -0.05 -4.56 -16.19
C TYR A 215 -0.75 -3.20 -16.20
N GLY A 216 0.00 -2.11 -16.05
CA GLY A 216 -0.50 -0.74 -16.14
C GLY A 216 -1.02 -0.32 -17.52
N ALA A 217 -0.86 -1.14 -18.57
CA ALA A 217 -1.41 -0.86 -19.90
C ALA A 217 -2.80 -1.47 -20.12
N ARG A 218 -3.33 -2.26 -19.18
CA ARG A 218 -4.58 -3.01 -19.34
C ARG A 218 -5.84 -2.19 -19.17
N ASN A 219 -5.82 -1.19 -18.29
CA ASN A 219 -6.90 -0.23 -18.10
C ASN A 219 -6.38 1.05 -17.43
N GLU A 220 -7.20 2.10 -17.45
CA GLU A 220 -6.84 3.42 -16.93
C GLU A 220 -6.64 3.45 -15.39
N GLN A 221 -7.33 2.59 -14.65
CA GLN A 221 -7.20 2.52 -13.19
C GLN A 221 -5.84 1.93 -12.80
N GLU A 222 -5.46 0.81 -13.41
CA GLU A 222 -4.13 0.19 -13.23
C GLU A 222 -3.02 1.11 -13.71
N TYR A 223 -3.23 1.79 -14.84
CA TYR A 223 -2.33 2.81 -15.33
C TYR A 223 -2.07 3.90 -14.28
N PHE A 224 -3.12 4.50 -13.72
CA PHE A 224 -2.98 5.53 -12.70
C PHE A 224 -2.31 5.02 -11.42
N ALA A 225 -2.66 3.82 -10.97
CA ALA A 225 -2.06 3.20 -9.80
C ALA A 225 -0.55 2.94 -10.00
N GLN A 226 -0.15 2.48 -11.18
CA GLN A 226 1.25 2.22 -11.49
C GLN A 226 2.07 3.48 -11.77
N VAL A 227 1.49 4.50 -12.42
CA VAL A 227 2.10 5.84 -12.51
C VAL A 227 2.27 6.45 -11.11
N THR A 228 1.31 6.25 -10.21
CA THR A 228 1.41 6.66 -8.80
C THR A 228 2.59 5.96 -8.11
N ASN A 229 2.70 4.64 -8.23
CA ASN A 229 3.86 3.92 -7.69
C ASN A 229 5.18 4.45 -8.26
N ALA A 230 5.26 4.68 -9.59
CA ALA A 230 6.48 5.19 -10.21
C ALA A 230 6.83 6.59 -9.67
N TYR A 231 5.85 7.49 -9.55
CA TYR A 231 6.06 8.83 -9.03
C TYR A 231 6.55 8.83 -7.58
N LEU A 232 6.00 7.93 -6.76
CA LEU A 232 6.36 7.75 -5.34
C LEU A 232 7.58 6.85 -5.13
N SER A 233 8.27 6.46 -6.21
CA SER A 233 9.44 5.56 -6.19
C SER A 233 9.18 4.16 -5.64
N THR A 234 7.95 3.64 -5.72
CA THR A 234 7.56 2.31 -5.20
C THR A 234 7.10 1.34 -6.27
N ASN A 235 7.57 1.51 -7.52
CA ASN A 235 7.26 0.63 -8.64
C ASN A 235 8.43 -0.28 -9.03
N THR A 236 9.06 -0.95 -8.07
CA THR A 236 10.20 -1.84 -8.35
C THR A 236 9.75 -3.23 -8.84
N GLY A 237 10.73 -4.05 -9.21
CA GLY A 237 10.53 -5.41 -9.69
C GLY A 237 10.25 -5.48 -11.20
N THR A 238 9.66 -6.59 -11.62
CA THR A 238 9.31 -6.86 -13.02
C THR A 238 7.80 -6.93 -13.20
N ASP A 239 7.34 -6.58 -14.39
CA ASP A 239 5.94 -6.76 -14.76
C ASP A 239 5.60 -8.26 -14.95
N PRO A 240 4.50 -8.76 -14.36
CA PRO A 240 4.17 -10.18 -14.41
C PRO A 240 3.68 -10.66 -15.79
N TYR A 241 3.34 -9.77 -16.73
CA TYR A 241 2.84 -10.15 -18.05
C TYR A 241 3.92 -10.10 -19.12
N THR A 242 4.79 -9.08 -19.05
CA THR A 242 5.86 -8.88 -20.03
C THR A 242 7.20 -9.41 -19.54
N GLY A 243 7.39 -9.57 -18.23
CA GLY A 243 8.70 -9.87 -17.64
C GLY A 243 9.69 -8.70 -17.71
N GLN A 244 9.27 -7.53 -18.20
CA GLN A 244 10.12 -6.35 -18.30
C GLN A 244 10.38 -5.74 -16.92
N PRO A 245 11.54 -5.09 -16.71
CA PRO A 245 11.74 -4.28 -15.51
C PRO A 245 10.72 -3.14 -15.49
N ARG A 246 10.17 -2.87 -14.31
CA ARG A 246 9.31 -1.72 -14.10
C ARG A 246 10.12 -0.43 -14.08
N ASN A 247 9.49 0.63 -14.59
CA ASN A 247 10.01 1.98 -14.53
C ASN A 247 9.66 2.63 -13.19
N ASN A 248 10.61 3.38 -12.62
CA ASN A 248 10.46 3.92 -11.27
C ASN A 248 11.11 5.30 -11.10
N GLY A 249 10.54 6.10 -10.20
CA GLY A 249 11.03 7.41 -9.81
C GLY A 249 10.32 8.59 -10.47
N PRO A 250 10.23 9.75 -9.77
CA PRO A 250 9.58 10.95 -10.29
C PRO A 250 10.28 11.52 -11.53
N GLY A 251 11.58 11.25 -11.71
CA GLY A 251 12.31 11.60 -12.92
C GLY A 251 11.76 10.89 -14.17
N TRP A 252 11.46 9.60 -14.07
CA TRP A 252 10.86 8.85 -15.17
C TRP A 252 9.47 9.39 -15.52
N VAL A 253 8.64 9.69 -14.51
CA VAL A 253 7.29 10.26 -14.71
C VAL A 253 7.37 11.65 -15.37
N ARG A 254 8.33 12.50 -15.00
CA ARG A 254 8.53 13.81 -15.65
C ARG A 254 8.83 13.69 -17.13
N GLN A 255 9.57 12.66 -17.52
CA GLN A 255 9.98 12.43 -18.91
C GLN A 255 8.88 11.75 -19.74
N HIS A 256 8.20 10.76 -19.16
CA HIS A 256 7.32 9.85 -19.91
C HIS A 256 5.82 10.07 -19.67
N GLU A 257 5.44 10.83 -18.64
CA GLU A 257 4.06 11.18 -18.32
C GLU A 257 3.85 12.71 -18.20
N PRO A 258 4.29 13.53 -19.17
CA PRO A 258 4.24 14.99 -19.06
C PRO A 258 2.82 15.53 -18.95
N GLU A 259 1.82 14.85 -19.53
CA GLU A 259 0.40 15.21 -19.43
C GLU A 259 -0.14 15.09 -18.00
N LEU A 260 0.37 14.11 -17.23
CA LEU A 260 -0.04 13.89 -15.85
C LEU A 260 0.82 14.62 -14.83
N LEU A 261 2.04 15.03 -15.19
CA LEU A 261 3.02 15.56 -14.23
C LEU A 261 2.45 16.65 -13.32
N ARG A 262 1.84 17.70 -13.90
CA ARG A 262 1.27 18.81 -13.10
C ARG A 262 0.16 18.34 -12.17
N PHE A 263 -0.59 17.31 -12.57
CA PHE A 263 -1.62 16.71 -11.74
C PHE A 263 -0.99 15.89 -10.60
N MET A 264 0.03 15.08 -10.88
CA MET A 264 0.77 14.33 -9.86
C MET A 264 1.41 15.25 -8.81
N GLU A 265 2.03 16.34 -9.24
CA GLU A 265 2.63 17.34 -8.33
C GLU A 265 1.59 18.04 -7.45
N ARG A 266 0.38 18.27 -7.96
CA ARG A 266 -0.73 18.81 -7.15
C ARG A 266 -1.33 17.79 -6.20
N LEU A 267 -1.26 16.50 -6.54
CA LEU A 267 -1.86 15.43 -5.76
C LEU A 267 -0.94 14.98 -4.62
N TYR A 268 0.35 14.76 -4.92
CA TYR A 268 1.34 14.18 -4.01
C TYR A 268 2.46 15.16 -3.61
N GLY A 269 2.48 16.37 -4.18
CA GLY A 269 3.58 17.32 -4.01
C GLY A 269 4.71 17.08 -5.04
N PRO A 270 5.57 18.10 -5.30
CA PRO A 270 6.59 18.04 -6.34
C PRO A 270 7.81 17.15 -6.00
N ASP A 271 8.00 16.87 -4.72
CA ASP A 271 9.04 16.00 -4.19
C ASP A 271 8.42 15.02 -3.17
N PRO A 272 7.85 13.90 -3.65
CA PRO A 272 7.21 12.92 -2.77
C PRO A 272 8.20 12.23 -1.81
N GLN A 273 9.48 12.15 -2.18
CA GLN A 273 10.52 11.53 -1.35
C GLN A 273 10.86 12.38 -0.12
N ALA A 274 10.66 13.71 -0.18
CA ALA A 274 10.79 14.58 0.98
C ALA A 274 9.73 14.33 2.08
N VAL A 275 8.65 13.61 1.78
CA VAL A 275 7.57 13.31 2.75
C VAL A 275 7.79 11.97 3.45
N HIS A 276 8.27 10.96 2.71
CA HIS A 276 8.58 9.63 3.23
C HIS A 276 9.83 9.10 2.54
N THR A 277 10.88 8.88 3.33
CA THR A 277 12.22 8.51 2.86
C THR A 277 12.53 7.03 3.07
N ALA A 278 11.69 6.31 3.81
CA ALA A 278 11.88 4.88 4.01
C ALA A 278 11.53 4.12 2.74
N GLN A 279 12.29 3.08 2.45
CA GLN A 279 11.97 2.18 1.36
C GLN A 279 10.66 1.43 1.66
N ALA A 280 9.75 1.40 0.69
CA ALA A 280 8.56 0.57 0.80
C ALA A 280 8.91 -0.91 0.64
N ASN A 281 8.15 -1.81 1.28
CA ASN A 281 8.38 -3.25 1.22
C ASN A 281 9.87 -3.64 1.34
N PRO A 282 10.52 -3.34 2.49
CA PRO A 282 11.97 -3.49 2.66
C PRO A 282 12.37 -4.95 2.94
N VAL A 283 12.06 -5.84 2.00
CA VAL A 283 12.29 -7.29 2.07
C VAL A 283 13.77 -7.60 2.31
N ASP A 284 14.67 -6.99 1.54
CA ASP A 284 16.11 -7.31 1.61
C ASP A 284 16.68 -6.87 2.96
N LYS A 285 16.30 -5.68 3.41
CA LYS A 285 16.70 -5.15 4.72
C LYS A 285 16.13 -6.01 5.85
N LYS A 286 14.88 -6.47 5.73
CA LYS A 286 14.24 -7.34 6.72
C LYS A 286 14.93 -8.69 6.79
N GLN A 287 15.23 -9.28 5.64
CA GLN A 287 15.95 -10.55 5.55
C GLN A 287 17.35 -10.45 6.16
N ALA A 288 18.12 -9.42 5.81
CA ALA A 288 19.45 -9.19 6.39
C ALA A 288 19.41 -9.04 7.92
N ALA A 289 18.39 -8.34 8.46
CA ALA A 289 18.20 -8.24 9.90
C ALA A 289 17.88 -9.60 10.54
N ASN A 290 16.98 -10.38 9.93
CA ASN A 290 16.62 -11.71 10.40
C ASN A 290 17.84 -12.65 10.42
N ASP A 291 18.66 -12.62 9.37
CA ASP A 291 19.88 -13.44 9.25
C ASP A 291 20.92 -13.05 10.31
N MET A 292 21.11 -11.76 10.56
CA MET A 292 21.97 -11.27 11.63
C MET A 292 21.52 -11.78 13.01
N TYR A 293 20.21 -11.71 13.31
CA TYR A 293 19.68 -12.22 14.57
C TYR A 293 19.73 -13.75 14.66
N ALA A 294 19.56 -14.47 13.55
CA ALA A 294 19.73 -15.92 13.51
C ALA A 294 21.17 -16.31 13.82
N GLY A 295 22.15 -15.62 13.22
CA GLY A 295 23.57 -15.78 13.51
C GLY A 295 23.90 -15.47 14.98
N TYR A 296 23.35 -14.39 15.53
CA TYR A 296 23.52 -14.06 16.96
C TYR A 296 22.93 -15.14 17.87
N ARG A 297 21.71 -15.62 17.60
CA ARG A 297 21.10 -16.72 18.38
C ARG A 297 21.94 -17.99 18.30
N ALA A 298 22.42 -18.37 17.13
CA ALA A 298 23.28 -19.54 16.95
C ALA A 298 24.60 -19.38 17.72
N PHE A 299 25.22 -18.20 17.68
CA PHE A 299 26.40 -17.89 18.49
C PHE A 299 26.11 -18.02 19.99
N MET A 300 25.04 -17.41 20.49
CA MET A 300 24.66 -17.43 21.91
C MET A 300 24.34 -18.84 22.44
N VAL A 301 23.77 -19.70 21.59
CA VAL A 301 23.61 -21.13 21.88
C VAL A 301 24.97 -21.82 21.96
N ASN A 302 25.87 -21.56 21.00
CA ASN A 302 27.20 -22.18 20.96
C ASN A 302 28.14 -21.74 22.09
N VAL A 303 28.04 -20.50 22.59
CA VAL A 303 28.86 -20.01 23.72
C VAL A 303 28.22 -20.26 25.10
N GLY A 304 27.17 -21.08 25.16
CA GLY A 304 26.55 -21.53 26.40
C GLY A 304 25.77 -20.46 27.17
N ALA A 305 25.52 -19.30 26.56
CA ALA A 305 24.82 -18.17 27.19
C ALA A 305 23.29 -18.25 27.05
N TRP A 306 22.77 -19.19 26.27
CA TRP A 306 21.34 -19.48 26.11
C TRP A 306 21.08 -20.97 26.33
N SER A 307 20.42 -21.34 27.43
CA SER A 307 19.83 -22.68 27.58
C SER A 307 18.39 -22.64 27.07
N ALA A 308 18.12 -23.39 26.01
CA ALA A 308 16.76 -23.61 25.53
C ALA A 308 16.04 -24.59 26.48
N SER A 309 15.59 -24.11 27.64
CA SER A 309 14.72 -24.91 28.52
C SER A 309 13.83 -24.04 29.41
N SER A 310 12.75 -23.49 28.84
CA SER A 310 11.55 -23.15 29.62
C SER A 310 10.36 -22.86 28.71
N SER A 311 9.67 -23.91 28.26
CA SER A 311 8.21 -23.99 28.28
C SER A 311 7.76 -25.29 27.62
N HIS A 312 7.29 -26.22 28.46
CA HIS A 312 6.11 -27.10 28.28
C HIS A 312 6.28 -28.34 29.17
N ASN A 313 5.79 -28.26 30.41
CA ASN A 313 5.19 -29.43 31.03
C ASN A 313 4.17 -29.03 32.10
N THR A 314 2.92 -28.82 31.68
CA THR A 314 1.75 -28.85 32.56
C THR A 314 0.84 -29.97 32.09
N SER A 315 1.20 -31.21 32.46
CA SER A 315 0.27 -32.33 32.49
C SER A 315 0.00 -32.69 33.96
N ARG A 316 -0.97 -32.01 34.58
CA ARG A 316 -1.60 -32.48 35.82
C ARG A 316 -2.74 -33.43 35.43
N SER A 317 -2.49 -34.73 35.54
CA SER A 317 -3.54 -35.75 35.56
C SER A 317 -4.22 -35.70 36.94
N VAL A 318 -5.52 -35.43 36.93
CA VAL A 318 -6.40 -35.65 38.08
C VAL A 318 -6.91 -37.09 37.97
N SER A 319 -6.39 -37.97 38.83
CA SER A 319 -6.99 -39.29 39.06
C SER A 319 -7.90 -39.21 40.28
N ARG A 320 -9.18 -39.44 40.06
CA ARG A 320 -10.18 -39.76 41.09
C ARG A 320 -9.82 -41.09 41.77
N ARG A 321 -9.83 -41.12 43.10
CA ARG A 321 -10.47 -42.16 43.93
C ARG A 321 -11.02 -41.49 45.17
#